data_AF-A0A261BYH5-F1
#
_entry.id   AF-A0A261BYH5-F1
#
_cell.length_a   1.000
_cell.length_b   1.000
_cell.length_c   1.000
_cell.angle_alpha   90.00
_cell.angle_beta   90.00
_cell.angle_gamma   90.00
#
_symmetry.space_group_name_H-M   'P 1'
#
loop_
_entity.id
_entity.type
_entity.pdbx_description
1 polymer ?
#
loop_
_entity_poly.entity_id
_entity_poly.type
_entity_poly.pdbx_seq_one_letter_code
_entity_poly.pdbx_strand_id
1 'polypeptide(L)'
;MSRDQSTLSTKQTFPYWKILPYLIQKKVAIMLTWFERKRLATCSKATEIFVSGLPMYRFESLKFFIDKREVCKVGLNDSRGYTTCTFAFFYKTYEKLRCTFKKVNRDIDLIDLPYFKHLELNIDGISAEDAWKLIKGYKTRKHPRGSCFIVKSHKEIHCKDLVALFDVKICNKPIANIPAVHTQQFQQSDKRLVLVVMIHSTHFEGIICGVNSIKEDFQAATGDQSTFPYWKKLPYLVQKEVGLMLSFFERLPMYRFQSLKLCTERGVTSVELKDSRGSTTCTFSSFYETLKNSKCYFEKVEFSKGWEHFHVSFDLFTYKSIPFRCNTFVWHFDGSGLFPQMLNWIDEETIKTIFLHDTFCQLAYEDFKNSMTWKKAESLYIEYCHIRAESHQNSGIDMIDLSSFKNLELNIAGISAKDAWELIKVYRIRQHPRGSCFIVKSRSRIHCKRILALFNVKINNQPIPNIPAVHTQQFRQYDKRLVLVVMIHQKHIEGIICGVDSIKEDFQAAMGGVFSKKSN
;
A
#
# COMPACT_ATOMS: atom_id res chain seq x y z
N MET A 1 42.32 4.39 29.67
CA MET A 1 42.05 3.20 28.83
C MET A 1 40.77 3.45 28.06
N SER A 2 40.88 3.99 26.85
CA SER A 2 39.78 4.14 25.89
C SER A 2 39.67 2.84 25.08
N ARG A 3 38.45 2.44 24.74
CA ARG A 3 38.20 1.51 23.64
C ARG A 3 37.12 2.06 22.74
N ASP A 4 37.52 2.16 21.48
CA ASP A 4 36.88 2.77 20.34
C ASP A 4 35.52 2.17 20.01
N GLN A 5 34.54 3.06 19.81
CA GLN A 5 33.38 2.78 18.98
C GLN A 5 33.78 3.01 17.52
N SER A 6 33.92 1.92 16.75
CA SER A 6 34.16 1.99 15.32
C SER A 6 32.96 2.61 14.61
N THR A 7 33.13 3.83 14.15
CA THR A 7 32.24 4.54 13.23
C THR A 7 32.25 3.85 11.87
N LEU A 8 31.15 3.18 11.52
CA LEU A 8 30.90 2.74 10.15
C LEU A 8 30.59 3.97 9.28
N SER A 9 31.62 4.43 8.58
CA SER A 9 31.57 5.49 7.56
C SER A 9 30.62 5.10 6.41
N THR A 10 29.42 5.67 6.40
CA THR A 10 28.45 5.60 5.30
C THR A 10 28.83 6.58 4.19
N LYS A 11 29.92 6.28 3.47
CA LYS A 11 30.27 6.95 2.21
C LYS A 11 30.02 6.03 1.01
N GLN A 12 28.78 5.59 0.84
CA GLN A 12 28.24 5.23 -0.49
C GLN A 12 27.01 6.09 -0.73
N THR A 13 27.22 7.23 -1.38
CA THR A 13 26.15 8.16 -1.74
C THR A 13 25.34 7.59 -2.89
N PHE A 14 24.25 6.91 -2.55
CA PHE A 14 23.07 6.88 -3.41
C PHE A 14 22.59 8.33 -3.57
N PRO A 15 22.55 8.90 -4.79
CA PRO A 15 22.26 10.32 -5.00
C PRO A 15 20.90 10.75 -4.40
N TYR A 16 19.97 9.81 -4.29
CA TYR A 16 18.62 10.03 -3.75
C TYR A 16 18.39 9.44 -2.36
N TRP A 17 19.39 8.78 -1.76
CA TRP A 17 19.23 8.20 -0.42
C TRP A 17 18.94 9.27 0.62
N LYS A 18 19.60 10.43 0.53
CA LYS A 18 19.32 11.59 1.37
C LYS A 18 17.96 12.25 1.10
N ILE A 19 17.32 11.96 -0.05
CA ILE A 19 16.03 12.53 -0.47
C ILE A 19 14.86 11.63 -0.02
N LEU A 20 15.11 10.35 0.21
CA LEU A 20 14.08 9.43 0.73
C LEU A 20 13.74 9.76 2.19
N PRO A 21 12.46 9.67 2.60
CA PRO A 21 12.11 9.76 4.02
C PRO A 21 12.90 8.75 4.85
N TYR A 22 13.40 9.19 6.01
CA TYR A 22 14.27 8.38 6.89
C TYR A 22 13.69 7.01 7.23
N LEU A 23 12.37 6.88 7.34
CA LEU A 23 11.71 5.60 7.61
C LEU A 23 11.83 4.60 6.44
N ILE A 24 11.77 5.08 5.19
CA ILE A 24 11.98 4.25 4.00
C ILE A 24 13.44 3.82 3.93
N GLN A 25 14.38 4.73 4.21
CA GLN A 25 15.80 4.38 4.33
C GLN A 25 16.00 3.27 5.38
N LYS A 26 15.39 3.41 6.57
CA LYS A 26 15.48 2.44 7.67
C LYS A 26 14.82 1.10 7.33
N LYS A 27 13.64 1.09 6.71
CA LYS A 27 12.95 -0.16 6.31
C LYS A 27 13.64 -0.87 5.15
N VAL A 28 14.14 -0.13 4.16
CA VAL A 28 14.96 -0.70 3.09
C VAL A 28 16.26 -1.26 3.68
N ALA A 29 16.90 -0.55 4.61
CA ALA A 29 18.08 -1.06 5.30
C ALA A 29 17.81 -2.34 6.12
N ILE A 30 16.73 -2.38 6.91
CA ILE A 30 16.31 -3.55 7.72
C ILE A 30 15.92 -4.73 6.83
N MET A 31 15.19 -4.47 5.74
CA MET A 31 14.75 -5.51 4.81
C MET A 31 15.93 -6.07 4.02
N LEU A 32 16.90 -5.23 3.64
CA LEU A 32 18.18 -5.67 3.07
C LEU A 32 19.00 -6.48 4.09
N THR A 33 19.11 -6.04 5.35
CA THR A 33 19.82 -6.81 6.39
C THR A 33 19.12 -8.13 6.74
N TRP A 34 17.78 -8.18 6.71
CA TRP A 34 17.01 -9.40 6.97
C TRP A 34 17.07 -10.38 5.78
N PHE A 35 16.98 -9.87 4.53
CA PHE A 35 17.17 -10.70 3.33
C PHE A 35 18.60 -11.22 3.21
N GLU A 36 19.60 -10.42 3.59
CA GLU A 36 20.99 -10.87 3.72
C GLU A 36 21.06 -11.98 4.77
N ARG A 37 20.56 -11.78 5.99
CA ARG A 37 20.63 -12.79 7.06
C ARG A 37 19.89 -14.10 6.75
N LYS A 38 18.73 -14.06 6.10
CA LYS A 38 17.91 -15.27 5.84
C LYS A 38 18.39 -16.08 4.63
N ARG A 39 19.08 -15.47 3.66
CA ARG A 39 19.68 -16.18 2.50
C ARG A 39 21.03 -16.82 2.82
N LEU A 40 21.84 -16.21 3.69
CA LEU A 40 23.17 -16.70 4.06
C LEU A 40 23.12 -18.04 4.84
N ALA A 41 21.98 -18.38 5.46
CA ALA A 41 21.85 -19.59 6.26
C ALA A 41 21.73 -20.91 5.46
N THR A 42 21.59 -20.87 4.13
CA THR A 42 21.25 -22.07 3.31
C THR A 42 22.07 -22.29 2.04
N CYS A 43 23.13 -21.52 1.78
CA CYS A 43 23.93 -21.66 0.55
C CYS A 43 25.41 -21.96 0.85
N SER A 44 26.07 -22.74 -0.02
CA SER A 44 27.53 -22.90 0.04
C SER A 44 28.24 -21.61 -0.41
N LYS A 45 29.43 -21.34 0.13
CA LYS A 45 30.20 -20.10 -0.05
C LYS A 45 30.41 -19.68 -1.51
N ALA A 46 30.57 -20.64 -2.43
CA ALA A 46 30.70 -20.39 -3.87
C ALA A 46 29.37 -20.00 -4.54
N THR A 47 28.26 -20.52 -4.04
CA THR A 47 26.90 -20.23 -4.51
C THR A 47 26.40 -18.88 -3.98
N GLU A 48 26.84 -18.52 -2.77
CA GLU A 48 26.56 -17.26 -2.05
C GLU A 48 26.98 -16.00 -2.84
N ILE A 49 28.07 -16.09 -3.61
CA ILE A 49 28.64 -15.01 -4.41
C ILE A 49 27.80 -14.70 -5.65
N PHE A 50 27.23 -15.71 -6.29
CA PHE A 50 26.45 -15.54 -7.53
C PHE A 50 24.95 -15.40 -7.29
N VAL A 51 24.45 -16.00 -6.21
CA VAL A 51 23.01 -16.05 -5.95
C VAL A 51 22.52 -14.77 -5.26
N SER A 52 23.38 -13.90 -4.71
CA SER A 52 22.97 -12.75 -3.88
C SER A 52 22.11 -11.65 -4.56
N GLY A 53 21.73 -11.76 -5.84
CA GLY A 53 20.58 -11.05 -6.43
C GLY A 53 20.64 -9.52 -6.38
N LEU A 54 21.83 -8.95 -6.20
CA LEU A 54 22.04 -7.51 -6.33
C LEU A 54 22.10 -7.15 -7.84
N PRO A 55 21.40 -6.09 -8.30
CA PRO A 55 21.29 -5.76 -9.72
C PRO A 55 22.60 -5.23 -10.36
N MET A 56 23.66 -5.02 -9.57
CA MET A 56 25.02 -4.71 -10.02
C MET A 56 26.01 -5.32 -9.04
N TYR A 57 26.88 -6.21 -9.52
CA TYR A 57 28.07 -6.61 -8.78
C TYR A 57 29.24 -5.74 -9.21
N ARG A 58 29.88 -5.08 -8.24
CA ARG A 58 31.16 -4.41 -8.42
C ARG A 58 32.25 -5.39 -8.01
N PHE A 59 32.83 -6.07 -8.99
CA PHE A 59 34.04 -6.85 -8.75
C PHE A 59 35.24 -5.91 -8.72
N GLU A 60 36.09 -6.09 -7.70
CA GLU A 60 37.35 -5.35 -7.58
C GLU A 60 38.35 -5.82 -8.63
N SER A 61 38.39 -7.13 -8.92
CA SER A 61 39.11 -7.66 -10.07
C SER A 61 38.54 -8.97 -10.60
N LEU A 62 38.67 -9.18 -11.91
CA LEU A 62 38.38 -10.43 -12.62
C LEU A 62 39.72 -10.97 -13.14
N LYS A 63 40.02 -12.25 -12.89
CA LYS A 63 41.23 -12.94 -13.37
C LYS A 63 40.85 -14.23 -14.07
N PHE A 64 41.28 -14.43 -15.31
CA PHE A 64 41.19 -15.73 -15.96
C PHE A 64 42.51 -16.46 -15.74
N PHE A 65 42.45 -17.75 -15.42
CA PHE A 65 43.63 -18.59 -15.35
C PHE A 65 43.28 -20.02 -15.73
N ILE A 66 44.25 -20.69 -16.34
CA ILE A 66 44.15 -22.11 -16.66
C ILE A 66 44.72 -22.87 -15.46
N ASP A 67 43.88 -23.65 -14.80
CA ASP A 67 44.34 -24.50 -13.69
C ASP A 67 45.21 -25.66 -14.23
N LYS A 68 45.96 -26.33 -13.37
CA LYS A 68 46.85 -27.48 -13.68
C LYS A 68 46.19 -28.64 -14.42
N ARG A 69 44.85 -28.62 -14.57
CA ARG A 69 44.05 -29.58 -15.32
C ARG A 69 43.57 -29.05 -16.68
N GLU A 70 44.18 -27.98 -17.18
CA GLU A 70 43.84 -27.28 -18.44
C GLU A 70 42.40 -26.73 -18.50
N VAL A 71 41.72 -26.60 -17.36
CA VAL A 71 40.36 -26.03 -17.31
C VAL A 71 40.46 -24.52 -17.08
N CYS A 72 39.88 -23.74 -17.99
CA CYS A 72 39.75 -22.29 -17.84
C CYS A 72 38.85 -21.96 -16.62
N LYS A 73 39.45 -21.31 -15.62
CA LYS A 73 38.80 -20.84 -14.41
C LYS A 73 38.76 -19.32 -14.36
N VAL A 74 37.70 -18.82 -13.74
CA VAL A 74 37.43 -17.40 -13.53
C VAL A 74 37.58 -17.13 -12.04
N GLY A 75 38.61 -16.37 -11.69
CA GLY A 75 38.83 -15.76 -10.38
C GLY A 75 38.09 -14.43 -10.27
N LEU A 76 37.22 -14.32 -9.27
CA LEU A 76 36.48 -13.11 -8.91
C LEU A 76 37.02 -12.62 -7.58
N ASN A 77 37.50 -11.38 -7.54
CA ASN A 77 37.85 -10.71 -6.30
C ASN A 77 36.81 -9.63 -6.02
N ASP A 78 36.14 -9.73 -4.88
CA ASP A 78 35.27 -8.69 -4.34
C ASP A 78 35.68 -8.32 -2.91
N SER A 79 34.91 -7.44 -2.27
CA SER A 79 35.17 -7.02 -0.87
C SER A 79 35.07 -8.17 0.16
N ARG A 80 34.71 -9.38 -0.27
CA ARG A 80 34.59 -10.59 0.56
C ARG A 80 35.69 -11.62 0.26
N GLY A 81 36.56 -11.36 -0.71
CA GLY A 81 37.74 -12.16 -1.03
C GLY A 81 37.74 -12.77 -2.42
N TYR A 82 38.75 -13.62 -2.68
CA TYR A 82 38.98 -14.23 -3.99
C TYR A 82 38.27 -15.58 -4.11
N THR A 83 37.42 -15.74 -5.13
CA THR A 83 36.70 -16.99 -5.41
C THR A 83 36.89 -17.42 -6.85
N THR A 84 36.95 -18.72 -7.11
CA THR A 84 37.18 -19.26 -8.46
C THR A 84 35.99 -20.13 -8.89
N CYS A 85 35.60 -20.03 -10.16
CA CYS A 85 34.58 -20.88 -10.79
C CYS A 85 35.00 -21.29 -12.20
N THR A 86 34.35 -22.28 -12.80
CA THR A 86 34.64 -22.67 -14.20
C THR A 86 34.05 -21.65 -15.17
N PHE A 87 34.72 -21.43 -16.31
CA PHE A 87 34.24 -20.49 -17.33
C PHE A 87 32.82 -20.81 -17.81
N ALA A 88 32.49 -22.09 -18.02
CA ALA A 88 31.14 -22.51 -18.44
C ALA A 88 30.06 -22.17 -17.40
N PHE A 89 30.37 -22.31 -16.11
CA PHE A 89 29.46 -21.95 -15.02
C PHE A 89 29.28 -20.43 -14.91
N PHE A 90 30.38 -19.68 -15.04
CA PHE A 90 30.36 -18.23 -15.11
C PHE A 90 29.48 -17.75 -16.28
N TYR A 91 29.72 -18.26 -17.48
CA TYR A 91 29.03 -17.87 -18.71
C TYR A 91 27.51 -18.09 -18.64
N LYS A 92 27.06 -19.29 -18.23
CA LYS A 92 25.64 -19.65 -18.12
C LYS A 92 24.87 -18.80 -17.10
N THR A 93 25.56 -18.34 -16.07
CA THR A 93 24.97 -17.50 -15.00
C THR A 93 24.92 -16.03 -15.42
N TYR A 94 25.83 -15.61 -16.31
CA TYR A 94 26.08 -14.21 -16.61
C TYR A 94 25.26 -13.63 -17.76
N GLU A 95 24.76 -14.43 -18.71
CA GLU A 95 23.86 -13.96 -19.80
C GLU A 95 22.67 -13.09 -19.30
N LYS A 96 22.35 -13.18 -18.00
CA LYS A 96 21.25 -12.49 -17.32
C LYS A 96 21.67 -11.29 -16.46
N LEU A 97 22.95 -10.95 -16.34
CA LEU A 97 23.47 -9.93 -15.41
C LEU A 97 24.09 -8.72 -16.16
N ARG A 98 23.85 -7.51 -15.63
CA ARG A 98 24.64 -6.31 -15.94
C ARG A 98 25.81 -6.25 -14.97
N CYS A 99 27.04 -6.13 -15.46
CA CYS A 99 28.20 -6.08 -14.60
C CYS A 99 29.05 -4.86 -14.89
N THR A 100 29.64 -4.35 -13.80
CA THR A 100 30.53 -3.19 -13.81
C THR A 100 31.82 -3.60 -13.12
N PHE A 101 32.92 -3.64 -13.87
CA PHE A 101 34.24 -3.98 -13.34
C PHE A 101 34.98 -2.70 -12.96
N LYS A 102 35.55 -2.65 -11.75
CA LYS A 102 36.38 -1.52 -11.30
C LYS A 102 37.83 -1.60 -11.76
N LYS A 103 38.35 -2.82 -11.90
CA LYS A 103 39.71 -3.06 -12.39
C LYS A 103 39.72 -4.39 -13.15
N VAL A 104 40.03 -4.34 -14.43
CA VAL A 104 40.30 -5.53 -15.24
C VAL A 104 41.82 -5.73 -15.21
N ASN A 105 42.30 -6.87 -14.69
CA ASN A 105 43.72 -7.20 -14.79
C ASN A 105 44.05 -7.39 -16.28
N ARG A 106 45.22 -6.94 -16.74
CA ARG A 106 45.61 -6.96 -18.16
C ARG A 106 45.63 -8.34 -18.82
N ASP A 107 45.49 -9.41 -18.03
CA ASP A 107 45.46 -10.79 -18.51
C ASP A 107 44.08 -11.22 -19.05
N ILE A 108 43.07 -10.35 -19.04
CA ILE A 108 41.79 -10.63 -19.70
C ILE A 108 41.96 -10.37 -21.19
N ASP A 109 41.86 -11.42 -21.99
CA ASP A 109 41.76 -11.28 -23.42
C ASP A 109 40.43 -10.58 -23.77
N LEU A 110 40.53 -9.35 -24.27
CA LEU A 110 39.37 -8.52 -24.63
C LEU A 110 38.53 -9.16 -25.73
N ILE A 111 39.02 -10.23 -26.38
CA ILE A 111 38.29 -11.04 -27.37
C ILE A 111 37.05 -11.73 -26.77
N ASP A 112 37.03 -11.98 -25.45
CA ASP A 112 35.92 -12.64 -24.76
C ASP A 112 34.86 -11.69 -24.20
N LEU A 113 35.17 -10.40 -24.03
CA LEU A 113 34.22 -9.41 -23.54
C LEU A 113 33.04 -9.13 -24.50
N PRO A 114 33.20 -9.19 -25.83
CA PRO A 114 32.09 -9.01 -26.76
C PRO A 114 30.99 -10.08 -26.66
N TYR A 115 31.10 -11.14 -25.85
CA TYR A 115 29.97 -12.04 -25.62
C TYR A 115 28.84 -11.39 -24.80
N PHE A 116 29.12 -10.29 -24.10
CA PHE A 116 28.14 -9.67 -23.22
C PHE A 116 27.09 -8.88 -23.99
N LYS A 117 25.81 -9.05 -23.63
CA LYS A 117 24.72 -8.24 -24.19
C LYS A 117 24.81 -6.79 -23.70
N HIS A 118 25.21 -6.58 -22.45
CA HIS A 118 25.36 -5.28 -21.81
C HIS A 118 26.67 -5.24 -21.02
N LEU A 119 27.62 -4.43 -21.46
CA LEU A 119 28.96 -4.36 -20.88
C LEU A 119 29.25 -2.94 -20.36
N GLU A 120 29.62 -2.79 -19.09
CA GLU A 120 30.18 -1.53 -18.59
C GLU A 120 31.53 -1.80 -17.93
N LEU A 121 32.58 -1.15 -18.45
CA LEU A 121 33.96 -1.34 -17.99
C LEU A 121 34.55 -0.02 -17.55
N ASN A 122 35.16 0.00 -16.36
CA ASN A 122 36.05 1.07 -15.94
C ASN A 122 37.47 0.51 -15.86
N ILE A 123 38.40 1.13 -16.60
CA ILE A 123 39.78 0.68 -16.73
C ILE A 123 40.75 1.87 -16.65
N ASP A 124 41.97 1.61 -16.19
CA ASP A 124 42.99 2.65 -16.02
C ASP A 124 43.45 3.23 -17.37
N GLY A 125 43.44 2.43 -18.43
CA GLY A 125 43.76 2.85 -19.79
C GLY A 125 43.51 1.72 -20.79
N ILE A 126 43.21 2.07 -22.04
CA ILE A 126 43.02 1.12 -23.15
C ILE A 126 43.81 1.58 -24.37
N SER A 127 44.51 0.64 -25.02
CA SER A 127 45.16 0.91 -26.30
C SER A 127 44.11 1.01 -27.42
N ALA A 128 44.47 1.63 -28.54
CA ALA A 128 43.60 1.70 -29.71
C ALA A 128 43.29 0.29 -30.25
N GLU A 129 44.28 -0.59 -30.27
CA GLU A 129 44.17 -1.99 -30.72
C GLU A 129 43.18 -2.77 -29.87
N ASP A 130 43.23 -2.58 -28.55
CA ASP A 130 42.37 -3.26 -27.59
C ASP A 130 40.92 -2.75 -27.65
N ALA A 131 40.73 -1.44 -27.76
CA ALA A 131 39.41 -0.87 -28.00
C ALA A 131 38.81 -1.38 -29.34
N TRP A 132 39.65 -1.47 -30.38
CA TRP A 132 39.22 -2.02 -31.67
C TRP A 132 38.87 -3.49 -31.59
N LYS A 133 39.64 -4.35 -30.89
CA LYS A 133 39.28 -5.76 -30.67
C LYS A 133 37.88 -5.91 -30.07
N LEU A 134 37.55 -5.09 -29.07
CA LEU A 134 36.22 -5.09 -28.46
C LEU A 134 35.13 -4.69 -29.46
N ILE A 135 35.31 -3.56 -30.16
CA ILE A 135 34.36 -3.06 -31.17
C ILE A 135 34.16 -4.10 -32.29
N LYS A 136 35.26 -4.65 -32.80
CA LYS A 136 35.26 -5.69 -33.84
C LYS A 136 34.53 -6.95 -33.37
N GLY A 137 34.65 -7.30 -32.09
CA GLY A 137 33.89 -8.39 -31.49
C GLY A 137 32.38 -8.14 -31.53
N TYR A 138 31.91 -6.95 -31.12
CA TYR A 138 30.48 -6.59 -31.22
C TYR A 138 30.01 -6.47 -32.67
N LYS A 139 30.90 -6.05 -33.59
CA LYS A 139 30.63 -5.97 -35.03
C LYS A 139 30.40 -7.34 -35.66
N THR A 140 31.19 -8.34 -35.28
CA THR A 140 31.23 -9.66 -35.95
C THR A 140 30.22 -10.65 -35.36
N ARG A 141 29.75 -10.42 -34.13
CA ARG A 141 28.81 -11.30 -33.42
C ARG A 141 27.35 -10.91 -33.66
N LYS A 142 26.45 -11.92 -33.60
CA LYS A 142 24.99 -11.73 -33.74
C LYS A 142 24.36 -11.22 -32.45
N HIS A 143 24.54 -9.94 -32.16
CA HIS A 143 23.89 -9.30 -31.02
C HIS A 143 22.44 -8.88 -31.32
N PRO A 144 21.51 -9.05 -30.37
CA PRO A 144 20.15 -8.50 -30.52
C PRO A 144 20.15 -6.97 -30.42
N ARG A 145 19.11 -6.33 -30.99
CA ARG A 145 18.83 -4.89 -30.83
C ARG A 145 18.85 -4.49 -29.36
N GLY A 146 19.45 -3.35 -29.05
CA GLY A 146 19.62 -2.81 -27.71
C GLY A 146 20.81 -3.38 -26.92
N SER A 147 21.58 -4.33 -27.49
CA SER A 147 22.86 -4.72 -26.89
C SER A 147 23.81 -3.53 -26.88
N CYS A 148 24.57 -3.36 -25.81
CA CYS A 148 25.44 -2.20 -25.66
C CYS A 148 26.72 -2.49 -24.87
N PHE A 149 27.74 -1.68 -25.10
CA PHE A 149 28.92 -1.60 -24.26
C PHE A 149 29.28 -0.14 -23.97
N ILE A 150 29.87 0.10 -22.80
CA ILE A 150 30.44 1.39 -22.39
C ILE A 150 31.79 1.08 -21.73
N VAL A 151 32.85 1.68 -22.24
CA VAL A 151 34.21 1.52 -21.69
C VAL A 151 34.73 2.89 -21.31
N LYS A 152 34.90 3.09 -20.00
CA LYS A 152 35.42 4.31 -19.39
C LYS A 152 36.89 4.10 -19.03
N SER A 153 37.74 4.98 -19.55
CA SER A 153 39.18 4.97 -19.36
C SER A 153 39.60 6.17 -18.52
N HIS A 154 40.47 5.95 -17.53
CA HIS A 154 41.09 7.06 -16.78
C HIS A 154 42.12 7.84 -17.60
N LYS A 155 42.67 7.22 -18.65
CA LYS A 155 43.53 7.87 -19.65
C LYS A 155 42.73 8.27 -20.88
N GLU A 156 43.21 9.31 -21.56
CA GLU A 156 42.63 9.75 -22.83
C GLU A 156 42.66 8.63 -23.87
N ILE A 157 41.58 8.49 -24.62
CA ILE A 157 41.47 7.56 -25.74
C ILE A 157 41.84 8.34 -26.99
N HIS A 158 42.98 8.00 -27.59
CA HIS A 158 43.44 8.64 -28.82
C HIS A 158 42.52 8.25 -29.99
N CYS A 159 41.49 9.07 -30.21
CA CYS A 159 40.45 8.82 -31.21
C CYS A 159 41.03 8.64 -32.62
N LYS A 160 42.09 9.37 -32.98
CA LYS A 160 42.75 9.24 -34.29
C LYS A 160 43.31 7.84 -34.50
N ASP A 161 44.00 7.30 -33.49
CA ASP A 161 44.63 5.99 -33.54
C ASP A 161 43.57 4.88 -33.60
N LEU A 162 42.51 4.99 -32.79
CA LEU A 162 41.39 4.03 -32.80
C LEU A 162 40.67 4.01 -34.14
N VAL A 163 40.36 5.18 -34.69
CA VAL A 163 39.64 5.29 -35.97
C VAL A 163 40.48 4.80 -37.15
N ALA A 164 41.81 4.94 -37.08
CA ALA A 164 42.74 4.41 -38.09
C ALA A 164 42.73 2.87 -38.18
N LEU A 165 42.28 2.18 -37.13
CA LEU A 165 42.19 0.71 -37.09
C LEU A 165 40.88 0.16 -37.68
N PHE A 166 39.91 1.02 -38.00
CA PHE A 166 38.62 0.58 -38.53
C PHE A 166 38.77 -0.04 -39.91
N ASP A 167 38.19 -1.21 -40.09
CA ASP A 167 38.17 -1.98 -41.35
C ASP A 167 37.06 -1.51 -42.32
N VAL A 168 36.52 -0.30 -42.11
CA VAL A 168 35.48 0.32 -42.93
C VAL A 168 35.87 1.76 -43.23
N LYS A 169 35.30 2.33 -44.29
CA LYS A 169 35.49 3.75 -44.59
C LYS A 169 35.06 4.60 -43.39
N ILE A 170 36.01 5.38 -42.89
CA ILE A 170 35.80 6.31 -41.78
C ILE A 170 34.76 7.35 -42.20
N CYS A 171 33.68 7.45 -41.43
CA CYS A 171 32.61 8.41 -41.68
C CYS A 171 32.00 8.86 -40.35
N ASN A 172 32.27 10.10 -39.96
CA ASN A 172 31.71 10.67 -38.75
C ASN A 172 30.23 11.03 -38.97
N LYS A 173 29.33 10.25 -38.34
CA LYS A 173 27.87 10.43 -38.44
C LYS A 173 27.30 10.80 -37.07
N PRO A 174 27.38 12.08 -36.66
CA PRO A 174 26.95 12.50 -35.34
C PRO A 174 25.45 12.24 -35.13
N ILE A 175 25.06 11.89 -33.91
CA ILE A 175 23.67 11.77 -33.49
C ILE A 175 23.24 13.10 -32.88
N ALA A 176 22.11 13.64 -33.33
CA ALA A 176 21.60 14.92 -32.83
C ALA A 176 21.47 14.90 -31.30
N ASN A 177 22.00 15.94 -30.65
CA ASN A 177 21.99 16.16 -29.20
C ASN A 177 22.81 15.16 -28.36
N ILE A 178 23.68 14.36 -28.97
CA ILE A 178 24.62 13.47 -28.24
C ILE A 178 26.06 13.86 -28.61
N PRO A 179 26.80 14.54 -27.72
CA PRO A 179 28.14 15.02 -28.02
C PRO A 179 29.15 13.88 -28.02
N ALA A 180 29.80 13.63 -29.16
CA ALA A 180 30.91 12.68 -29.29
C ALA A 180 32.03 13.27 -30.17
N VAL A 181 33.27 12.86 -29.93
CA VAL A 181 34.43 13.25 -30.76
C VAL A 181 34.30 12.62 -32.15
N HIS A 182 33.87 11.36 -32.19
CA HIS A 182 33.62 10.63 -33.42
C HIS A 182 32.46 9.65 -33.23
N THR A 183 31.59 9.54 -34.23
CA THR A 183 30.53 8.53 -34.29
C THR A 183 30.66 7.71 -35.56
N GLN A 184 30.87 6.41 -35.42
CA GLN A 184 31.00 5.47 -36.54
C GLN A 184 29.84 4.47 -36.53
N GLN A 185 29.34 4.14 -37.71
CA GLN A 185 28.33 3.10 -37.90
C GLN A 185 28.95 1.89 -38.61
N PHE A 186 28.69 0.69 -38.07
CA PHE A 186 29.13 -0.59 -38.63
C PHE A 186 27.91 -1.46 -38.94
N GLN A 187 27.78 -1.85 -40.21
CA GLN A 187 26.71 -2.75 -40.63
C GLN A 187 26.88 -4.13 -39.96
N GLN A 188 25.81 -4.62 -39.34
CA GLN A 188 25.77 -5.96 -38.75
C GLN A 188 25.43 -7.03 -39.80
N SER A 189 25.63 -8.30 -39.44
CA SER A 189 25.24 -9.44 -40.29
C SER A 189 23.73 -9.45 -40.61
N ASP A 190 22.87 -9.02 -39.67
CA ASP A 190 21.49 -8.65 -39.98
C ASP A 190 21.46 -7.24 -40.58
N LYS A 191 21.03 -7.13 -41.85
CA LYS A 191 20.95 -5.86 -42.59
C LYS A 191 20.03 -4.83 -41.94
N ARG A 192 19.15 -5.24 -41.01
CA ARG A 192 18.24 -4.35 -40.26
C ARG A 192 18.90 -3.72 -39.05
N LEU A 193 20.09 -4.18 -38.66
CA LEU A 193 20.81 -3.71 -37.47
C LEU A 193 22.11 -3.02 -37.84
N VAL A 194 22.51 -2.05 -37.02
CA VAL A 194 23.77 -1.33 -37.12
C VAL A 194 24.38 -1.20 -35.73
N LEU A 195 25.68 -1.46 -35.61
CA LEU A 195 26.43 -1.08 -34.42
C LEU A 195 26.86 0.37 -34.59
N VAL A 196 26.39 1.23 -33.71
CA VAL A 196 26.82 2.62 -33.67
C VAL A 196 27.79 2.78 -32.52
N VAL A 197 29.00 3.24 -32.81
CA VAL A 197 30.07 3.45 -31.83
C VAL A 197 30.33 4.94 -31.71
N MET A 198 30.29 5.45 -30.49
CA MET A 198 30.66 6.82 -30.15
C MET A 198 31.95 6.82 -29.34
N ILE A 199 32.89 7.66 -29.76
CA ILE A 199 34.18 7.84 -29.10
C ILE A 199 34.18 9.24 -28.47
N HIS A 200 34.52 9.29 -27.19
CA HIS A 200 34.73 10.51 -26.42
C HIS A 200 36.19 10.55 -25.95
N SER A 201 36.59 11.64 -25.28
CA SER A 201 37.97 11.79 -24.80
C SER A 201 38.37 10.74 -23.76
N THR A 202 37.45 10.34 -22.88
CA THR A 202 37.74 9.43 -21.75
C THR A 202 36.90 8.15 -21.76
N HIS A 203 36.04 7.96 -22.76
CA HIS A 203 35.26 6.74 -22.89
C HIS A 203 34.83 6.52 -24.32
N PHE A 204 34.42 5.29 -24.62
CA PHE A 204 33.70 4.98 -25.85
C PHE A 204 32.57 4.01 -25.55
N GLU A 205 31.52 4.09 -26.33
CA GLU A 205 30.35 3.25 -26.19
C GLU A 205 29.85 2.78 -27.54
N GLY A 206 29.18 1.64 -27.56
CA GLY A 206 28.56 1.11 -28.76
C GLY A 206 27.22 0.48 -28.47
N ILE A 207 26.25 0.71 -29.36
CA ILE A 207 24.89 0.21 -29.23
C ILE A 207 24.45 -0.42 -30.56
N ILE A 208 23.81 -1.58 -30.48
CA ILE A 208 23.16 -2.23 -31.63
C ILE A 208 21.77 -1.64 -31.82
N CYS A 209 21.63 -0.80 -32.84
CA CYS A 209 20.40 -0.10 -33.17
C CYS A 209 19.70 -0.73 -34.38
N GLY A 210 18.40 -0.50 -34.51
CA GLY A 210 17.72 -0.62 -35.80
C GLY A 210 18.18 0.49 -36.75
N VAL A 211 18.38 0.17 -38.03
CA VAL A 211 18.83 1.15 -39.06
C VAL A 211 17.90 2.38 -39.12
N ASN A 212 16.60 2.19 -38.88
CA ASN A 212 15.58 3.24 -38.90
C ASN A 212 15.21 3.79 -37.50
N SER A 213 15.93 3.41 -36.45
CA SER A 213 15.58 3.76 -35.06
C SER A 213 16.79 4.08 -34.20
N ILE A 214 17.84 4.64 -34.81
CA ILE A 214 19.11 4.92 -34.13
C ILE A 214 18.89 5.86 -32.94
N LYS A 215 18.15 6.95 -33.13
CA LYS A 215 17.94 7.96 -32.08
C LYS A 215 17.17 7.39 -30.88
N GLU A 216 16.09 6.66 -31.15
CA GLU A 216 15.24 6.06 -30.11
C GLU A 216 16.00 4.99 -29.32
N ASP A 217 16.79 4.16 -30.01
CA ASP A 217 17.59 3.11 -29.38
C ASP A 217 18.71 3.69 -28.51
N PHE A 218 19.32 4.81 -28.93
CA PHE A 218 20.28 5.53 -28.09
C PHE A 218 19.62 6.09 -26.84
N GLN A 219 18.52 6.83 -26.97
CA GLN A 219 17.80 7.40 -25.83
C GLN A 219 17.36 6.33 -24.83
N ALA A 220 16.90 5.17 -25.32
CA ALA A 220 16.52 4.04 -24.48
C ALA A 220 17.72 3.41 -23.75
N ALA A 221 18.90 3.41 -24.36
CA ALA A 221 20.12 2.82 -23.79
C ALA A 221 20.86 3.76 -22.83
N THR A 222 20.92 5.06 -23.12
CA THR A 222 21.66 6.07 -22.36
C THR A 222 20.88 6.66 -21.19
N GLY A 223 19.56 6.45 -21.14
CA GLY A 223 18.78 6.66 -19.91
C GLY A 223 18.57 8.12 -19.54
N ASP A 224 18.18 8.97 -20.50
CA ASP A 224 17.57 10.27 -20.18
C ASP A 224 16.16 10.02 -19.58
N GLN A 225 16.15 9.64 -18.30
CA GLN A 225 15.00 9.24 -17.49
C GLN A 225 14.69 10.32 -16.46
N SER A 226 14.23 11.49 -16.92
CA SER A 226 13.44 12.39 -16.07
C SER A 226 12.09 11.77 -15.64
N THR A 227 11.77 10.57 -16.12
CA THR A 227 10.73 9.69 -15.57
C THR A 227 11.24 8.25 -15.45
N PHE A 228 11.50 7.83 -14.21
CA PHE A 228 11.89 6.46 -13.84
C PHE A 228 10.72 5.48 -14.02
N PRO A 229 10.97 4.16 -14.17
CA PRO A 229 10.97 3.32 -12.97
C PRO A 229 12.05 2.22 -12.95
N TYR A 230 12.99 2.31 -12.01
CA TYR A 230 13.97 1.25 -11.69
C TYR A 230 13.40 0.05 -10.92
N TRP A 231 12.13 0.06 -10.49
CA TRP A 231 11.56 -1.05 -9.73
C TRP A 231 11.47 -2.36 -10.53
N LYS A 232 11.46 -2.28 -11.87
CA LYS A 232 11.51 -3.43 -12.79
C LYS A 232 12.84 -4.21 -12.80
N LYS A 233 13.83 -3.82 -11.97
CA LYS A 233 15.14 -4.50 -11.83
C LYS A 233 15.31 -5.28 -10.52
N LEU A 234 14.29 -5.33 -9.65
CA LEU A 234 14.34 -6.10 -8.39
C LEU A 234 14.08 -7.61 -8.63
N PRO A 235 14.36 -8.53 -7.71
CA PRO A 235 13.94 -9.93 -7.84
C PRO A 235 12.42 -10.05 -7.98
N TYR A 236 11.86 -10.99 -8.76
CA TYR A 236 10.41 -11.06 -9.03
C TYR A 236 9.52 -11.00 -7.77
N LEU A 237 9.90 -11.64 -6.66
CA LEU A 237 9.17 -11.54 -5.39
C LEU A 237 9.22 -10.12 -4.80
N VAL A 238 10.36 -9.44 -4.91
CA VAL A 238 10.52 -8.05 -4.50
C VAL A 238 9.88 -7.12 -5.51
N GLN A 239 9.82 -7.44 -6.81
CA GLN A 239 9.00 -6.69 -7.79
C GLN A 239 7.52 -6.91 -7.56
N LYS A 240 7.12 -8.07 -7.02
CA LYS A 240 5.74 -8.34 -6.62
C LYS A 240 5.41 -7.56 -5.36
N GLU A 241 6.28 -7.52 -4.35
CA GLU A 241 6.07 -6.75 -3.11
C GLU A 241 6.27 -5.25 -3.29
N VAL A 242 7.27 -4.82 -4.06
CA VAL A 242 7.50 -3.42 -4.45
C VAL A 242 6.53 -3.01 -5.54
N GLY A 243 6.05 -3.91 -6.38
CA GLY A 243 4.94 -3.65 -7.30
C GLY A 243 3.60 -3.61 -6.57
N LEU A 244 3.40 -4.39 -5.50
CA LEU A 244 2.26 -4.29 -4.61
C LEU A 244 2.34 -2.99 -3.81
N MET A 245 3.48 -2.66 -3.22
CA MET A 245 3.74 -1.38 -2.55
C MET A 245 3.63 -0.20 -3.52
N LEU A 246 4.31 -0.19 -4.67
CA LEU A 246 4.23 0.90 -5.65
C LEU A 246 2.87 0.95 -6.31
N SER A 247 2.17 -0.17 -6.56
CA SER A 247 0.76 -0.12 -6.95
C SER A 247 -0.12 0.38 -5.80
N PHE A 248 0.28 0.16 -4.57
CA PHE A 248 -0.37 0.69 -3.39
C PHE A 248 -0.01 2.18 -3.16
N PHE A 249 1.13 2.68 -3.65
CA PHE A 249 1.63 4.06 -3.47
C PHE A 249 1.34 4.98 -4.68
N GLU A 250 1.51 4.50 -5.92
CA GLU A 250 1.20 5.21 -7.17
C GLU A 250 -0.32 5.32 -7.41
N ARG A 251 -1.15 4.51 -6.73
CA ARG A 251 -2.62 4.54 -6.87
C ARG A 251 -3.36 5.26 -5.74
N LEU A 252 -2.63 5.87 -4.79
CA LEU A 252 -3.22 6.60 -3.65
C LEU A 252 -4.00 7.89 -3.92
N PRO A 253 -4.01 8.52 -5.11
CA PRO A 253 -4.75 9.78 -5.22
C PRO A 253 -6.26 9.63 -4.96
N MET A 254 -6.88 8.46 -5.20
CA MET A 254 -8.30 8.19 -4.90
C MET A 254 -8.65 6.69 -4.75
N TYR A 255 -8.09 5.98 -3.76
CA TYR A 255 -8.59 4.63 -3.43
C TYR A 255 -9.77 4.70 -2.45
N ARG A 256 -10.83 3.93 -2.77
CA ARG A 256 -11.86 3.51 -1.81
C ARG A 256 -11.49 2.14 -1.28
N PHE A 257 -11.04 2.07 -0.05
CA PHE A 257 -10.83 0.79 0.64
C PHE A 257 -12.15 0.28 1.20
N GLN A 258 -12.30 -1.06 1.26
CA GLN A 258 -13.50 -1.66 1.86
C GLN A 258 -13.46 -1.53 3.38
N SER A 259 -12.31 -1.79 4.00
CA SER A 259 -12.17 -1.57 5.44
C SER A 259 -10.74 -1.29 5.86
N LEU A 260 -10.60 -0.43 6.86
CA LEU A 260 -9.43 -0.22 7.70
C LEU A 260 -9.75 -0.80 9.07
N LYS A 261 -8.95 -1.74 9.57
CA LYS A 261 -9.08 -2.25 10.93
C LYS A 261 -7.78 -2.03 11.69
N LEU A 262 -7.91 -1.41 12.85
CA LEU A 262 -6.82 -1.06 13.74
C LEU A 262 -6.77 -2.13 14.84
N CYS A 263 -5.66 -2.87 14.88
CA CYS A 263 -5.46 -4.04 15.75
C CYS A 263 -4.25 -3.83 16.66
N THR A 264 -4.38 -4.12 17.94
CA THR A 264 -3.25 -4.10 18.87
C THR A 264 -3.02 -5.48 19.45
N GLU A 265 -1.86 -6.07 19.17
CA GLU A 265 -1.44 -7.35 19.73
C GLU A 265 -0.13 -7.18 20.47
N ARG A 266 -0.10 -7.54 21.76
CA ARG A 266 1.10 -7.51 22.62
C ARG A 266 1.83 -6.14 22.60
N GLY A 267 1.07 -5.05 22.59
CA GLY A 267 1.60 -3.68 22.55
C GLY A 267 2.09 -3.21 21.18
N VAL A 268 1.97 -4.03 20.14
CA VAL A 268 2.28 -3.64 18.76
C VAL A 268 1.00 -3.30 18.02
N THR A 269 0.92 -2.05 17.57
CA THR A 269 -0.19 -1.55 16.75
C THR A 269 0.02 -1.91 15.29
N SER A 270 -0.88 -2.72 14.76
CA SER A 270 -0.97 -3.12 13.36
C SER A 270 -2.25 -2.59 12.72
N VAL A 271 -2.22 -2.53 11.40
CA VAL A 271 -3.30 -2.05 10.56
C VAL A 271 -3.60 -3.13 9.54
N GLU A 272 -4.83 -3.59 9.52
CA GLU A 272 -5.37 -4.48 8.51
C GLU A 272 -6.15 -3.65 7.49
N LEU A 273 -5.73 -3.72 6.23
CA LEU A 273 -6.36 -3.06 5.09
C LEU A 273 -7.03 -4.11 4.21
N LYS A 274 -8.34 -3.95 3.96
CA LYS A 274 -9.10 -4.82 3.07
C LYS A 274 -9.52 -4.07 1.81
N ASP A 275 -9.22 -4.67 0.66
CA ASP A 275 -9.70 -4.23 -0.65
C ASP A 275 -10.39 -5.39 -1.39
N SER A 276 -10.77 -5.17 -2.65
CA SER A 276 -11.41 -6.20 -3.48
C SER A 276 -10.53 -7.42 -3.78
N ARG A 277 -9.22 -7.36 -3.51
CA ARG A 277 -8.23 -8.40 -3.80
C ARG A 277 -7.81 -9.19 -2.56
N GLY A 278 -8.10 -8.70 -1.36
CA GLY A 278 -7.82 -9.41 -0.12
C GLY A 278 -7.56 -8.49 1.07
N SER A 279 -6.98 -9.06 2.12
CA SER A 279 -6.55 -8.35 3.32
C SER A 279 -5.03 -8.30 3.40
N THR A 280 -4.49 -7.15 3.79
CA THR A 280 -3.05 -6.93 3.99
C THR A 280 -2.81 -6.31 5.35
N THR A 281 -1.84 -6.81 6.11
CA THR A 281 -1.48 -6.27 7.42
C THR A 281 -0.14 -5.54 7.37
N CYS A 282 -0.05 -4.42 8.07
CA CYS A 282 1.20 -3.66 8.22
C CYS A 282 1.27 -2.94 9.57
N THR A 283 2.44 -2.38 9.92
CA THR A 283 2.57 -1.60 11.17
C THR A 283 1.93 -0.23 11.02
N PHE A 284 1.31 0.30 12.08
CA PHE A 284 0.65 1.61 12.04
C PHE A 284 1.57 2.73 11.54
N SER A 285 2.81 2.77 12.02
CA SER A 285 3.80 3.78 11.58
C SER A 285 4.01 3.81 10.06
N SER A 286 3.94 2.66 9.39
CA SER A 286 4.16 2.58 7.94
C SER A 286 2.92 2.91 7.15
N PHE A 287 1.76 2.48 7.66
CA PHE A 287 0.49 2.94 7.14
C PHE A 287 0.37 4.46 7.26
N TYR A 288 0.70 5.04 8.40
CA TYR A 288 0.50 6.46 8.68
C TYR A 288 1.36 7.38 7.81
N GLU A 289 2.64 7.06 7.62
CA GLU A 289 3.50 7.81 6.67
C GLU A 289 2.98 7.76 5.23
N THR A 290 2.31 6.67 4.87
CA THR A 290 1.65 6.54 3.57
C THR A 290 0.38 7.40 3.52
N LEU A 291 -0.43 7.32 4.57
CA LEU A 291 -1.69 8.03 4.69
C LEU A 291 -1.51 9.55 4.60
N LYS A 292 -0.48 10.10 5.26
CA LYS A 292 -0.16 11.53 5.30
C LYS A 292 -0.13 12.19 3.92
N ASN A 293 0.30 11.43 2.92
CA ASN A 293 0.48 11.91 1.55
C ASN A 293 -0.66 11.46 0.62
N SER A 294 -1.74 10.90 1.16
CA SER A 294 -2.84 10.29 0.41
C SER A 294 -4.19 10.95 0.72
N LYS A 295 -5.16 10.81 -0.20
CA LYS A 295 -6.57 11.19 0.01
C LYS A 295 -7.46 9.94 0.11
N CYS A 296 -7.02 8.95 0.88
CA CYS A 296 -7.74 7.68 1.01
C CYS A 296 -9.13 7.89 1.61
N TYR A 297 -10.09 7.13 1.09
CA TYR A 297 -11.43 7.01 1.65
C TYR A 297 -11.68 5.54 2.03
N PHE A 298 -12.29 5.31 3.17
CA PHE A 298 -12.59 3.97 3.68
C PHE A 298 -14.10 3.79 3.80
N GLU A 299 -14.64 2.71 3.25
CA GLU A 299 -16.06 2.40 3.48
C GLU A 299 -16.32 2.13 4.98
N LYS A 300 -15.35 1.51 5.65
CA LYS A 300 -15.40 1.19 7.08
C LYS A 300 -14.05 1.45 7.75
N VAL A 301 -14.04 2.09 8.92
CA VAL A 301 -12.90 2.17 9.83
C VAL A 301 -13.29 1.51 11.15
N GLU A 302 -12.53 0.52 11.58
CA GLU A 302 -12.81 -0.30 12.76
C GLU A 302 -11.66 -0.23 13.77
N PHE A 303 -11.99 0.11 15.01
CA PHE A 303 -11.08 0.02 16.15
C PHE A 303 -11.42 -1.22 16.96
N SER A 304 -10.54 -2.22 16.94
CA SER A 304 -10.76 -3.49 17.63
C SER A 304 -10.67 -3.33 19.15
N LYS A 305 -11.24 -4.29 19.87
CA LYS A 305 -11.19 -4.37 21.34
C LYS A 305 -9.77 -4.24 21.89
N GLY A 306 -9.64 -3.53 23.02
CA GLY A 306 -8.38 -3.35 23.73
C GLY A 306 -7.47 -2.29 23.11
N TRP A 307 -7.94 -1.54 22.12
CA TRP A 307 -7.22 -0.38 21.59
C TRP A 307 -6.98 0.69 22.66
N GLU A 308 -7.95 0.81 23.55
CA GLU A 308 -8.09 1.75 24.64
C GLU A 308 -7.15 1.47 25.84
N HIS A 309 -6.77 0.21 26.04
CA HIS A 309 -5.92 -0.22 27.14
C HIS A 309 -4.42 0.06 26.95
N PHE A 310 -3.98 0.34 25.73
CA PHE A 310 -2.56 0.56 25.48
C PHE A 310 -2.20 2.05 25.52
N HIS A 311 -1.14 2.38 26.26
CA HIS A 311 -0.37 3.64 26.16
C HIS A 311 0.10 3.98 24.73
N VAL A 312 -0.21 3.14 23.73
CA VAL A 312 -0.25 3.42 22.29
C VAL A 312 -0.88 4.78 21.98
N SER A 313 -1.80 5.24 22.83
CA SER A 313 -2.36 6.59 22.76
C SER A 313 -1.26 7.68 22.75
N PHE A 314 -0.28 7.67 23.66
CA PHE A 314 0.74 8.72 23.71
C PHE A 314 1.63 8.77 22.47
N ASP A 315 2.11 7.62 21.99
CA ASP A 315 2.98 7.57 20.80
C ASP A 315 2.22 7.87 19.51
N LEU A 316 0.95 7.48 19.40
CA LEU A 316 0.10 7.84 18.27
C LEU A 316 -0.30 9.32 18.28
N PHE A 317 -0.51 9.92 19.45
CA PHE A 317 -0.80 11.36 19.59
C PHE A 317 0.41 12.25 19.37
N THR A 318 1.63 11.71 19.31
CA THR A 318 2.79 12.48 18.80
C THR A 318 2.67 12.80 17.31
N TYR A 319 1.85 12.06 16.57
CA TYR A 319 1.55 12.37 15.18
C TYR A 319 0.46 13.43 15.09
N LYS A 320 0.67 14.48 14.29
CA LYS A 320 -0.40 15.42 13.90
C LYS A 320 -1.53 14.63 13.27
N SER A 321 -2.67 14.51 13.95
CA SER A 321 -3.78 13.64 13.55
C SER A 321 -4.34 14.05 12.19
N ILE A 322 -4.25 13.15 11.22
CA ILE A 322 -4.93 13.27 9.94
C ILE A 322 -6.19 12.40 10.04
N PRO A 323 -7.39 13.00 10.06
CA PRO A 323 -8.61 12.24 10.21
C PRO A 323 -8.83 11.28 9.04
N PHE A 324 -9.24 10.05 9.35
CA PHE A 324 -9.65 9.04 8.38
C PHE A 324 -11.00 9.43 7.79
N ARG A 325 -11.04 9.56 6.47
CA ARG A 325 -12.27 9.78 5.72
C ARG A 325 -13.01 8.46 5.57
N CYS A 326 -14.17 8.31 6.20
CA CYS A 326 -14.91 7.06 6.14
C CYS A 326 -16.42 7.21 6.17
N ASN A 327 -17.13 6.22 5.58
CA ASN A 327 -18.60 6.16 5.63
C ASN A 327 -19.09 5.60 6.96
N THR A 328 -18.42 4.54 7.44
CA THR A 328 -18.79 3.79 8.64
C THR A 328 -17.64 3.77 9.64
N PHE A 329 -17.93 4.17 10.87
CA PHE A 329 -17.04 4.06 12.02
C PHE A 329 -17.52 2.93 12.93
N VAL A 330 -16.61 2.03 13.28
CA VAL A 330 -16.90 0.88 14.13
C VAL A 330 -15.95 0.87 15.31
N TRP A 331 -16.50 0.71 16.50
CA TRP A 331 -15.72 0.65 17.73
C TRP A 331 -16.19 -0.48 18.62
N HIS A 332 -15.23 -1.27 19.11
CA HIS A 332 -15.44 -2.31 20.10
C HIS A 332 -15.00 -1.79 21.46
N PHE A 333 -15.95 -1.44 22.32
CA PHE A 333 -15.67 -0.78 23.59
C PHE A 333 -15.56 -1.76 24.74
N ASP A 334 -14.39 -1.86 25.37
CA ASP A 334 -14.16 -2.75 26.51
C ASP A 334 -14.54 -2.18 27.88
N GLY A 335 -15.00 -0.92 27.95
CA GLY A 335 -15.41 -0.28 29.20
C GLY A 335 -14.37 0.67 29.80
N SER A 336 -13.18 0.81 29.23
CA SER A 336 -12.14 1.69 29.78
C SER A 336 -11.31 2.42 28.71
N GLY A 337 -11.58 3.71 28.48
CA GLY A 337 -10.77 4.50 27.56
C GLY A 337 -11.21 5.96 27.41
N LEU A 338 -10.27 6.83 27.06
CA LEU A 338 -10.53 8.24 26.69
C LEU A 338 -11.03 8.32 25.24
N PHE A 339 -12.26 7.85 25.02
CA PHE A 339 -12.92 7.79 23.72
C PHE A 339 -12.95 9.09 22.88
N PRO A 340 -13.09 10.30 23.48
CA PRO A 340 -13.12 11.55 22.70
C PRO A 340 -11.91 11.75 21.79
N GLN A 341 -10.75 11.24 22.18
CA GLN A 341 -9.52 11.43 21.40
C GLN A 341 -9.47 10.54 20.16
N MET A 342 -10.18 9.40 20.15
CA MET A 342 -10.28 8.52 18.98
C MET A 342 -11.12 9.16 17.87
N LEU A 343 -12.12 9.94 18.23
CA LEU A 343 -12.95 10.66 17.26
C LEU A 343 -12.18 11.68 16.45
N ASN A 344 -11.11 12.24 17.00
CA ASN A 344 -10.22 13.15 16.26
C ASN A 344 -9.52 12.45 15.08
N TRP A 345 -9.55 11.12 15.04
CA TRP A 345 -9.06 10.32 13.92
C TRP A 345 -10.12 10.05 12.87
N ILE A 346 -11.35 10.53 13.01
CA ILE A 346 -12.41 10.35 12.02
C ILE A 346 -12.78 11.71 11.43
N ASP A 347 -12.82 11.79 10.10
CA ASP A 347 -13.29 12.98 9.40
C ASP A 347 -14.81 13.08 9.56
N GLU A 348 -15.22 13.98 10.45
CA GLU A 348 -16.61 14.26 10.78
C GLU A 348 -17.47 14.65 9.57
N GLU A 349 -16.89 15.13 8.47
CA GLU A 349 -17.67 15.50 7.27
C GLU A 349 -18.08 14.30 6.43
N THR A 350 -17.41 13.16 6.61
CA THR A 350 -17.58 11.99 5.74
C THR A 350 -18.40 10.87 6.35
N ILE A 351 -18.50 10.87 7.68
CA ILE A 351 -19.16 9.83 8.45
C ILE A 351 -20.67 9.86 8.25
N LYS A 352 -21.27 8.68 8.03
CA LYS A 352 -22.72 8.51 7.99
C LYS A 352 -23.23 7.48 8.97
N THR A 353 -22.40 6.50 9.33
CA THR A 353 -22.82 5.38 10.18
C THR A 353 -21.85 5.17 11.33
N ILE A 354 -22.40 5.06 12.54
CA ILE A 354 -21.66 4.69 13.75
C ILE A 354 -22.13 3.30 14.18
N PHE A 355 -21.18 2.40 14.43
CA PHE A 355 -21.43 1.09 15.00
C PHE A 355 -20.63 0.93 16.28
N LEU A 356 -21.33 0.71 17.39
CA LEU A 356 -20.75 0.49 18.70
C LEU A 356 -20.97 -0.99 19.09
N HIS A 357 -19.90 -1.76 19.03
CA HIS A 357 -19.84 -3.12 19.55
C HIS A 357 -19.59 -3.10 21.06
N ASP A 358 -19.93 -4.21 21.71
CA ASP A 358 -19.84 -4.38 23.17
C ASP A 358 -20.73 -3.37 23.94
N THR A 359 -20.34 -3.02 25.17
CA THR A 359 -21.23 -2.45 26.19
C THR A 359 -21.22 -0.93 26.19
N PHE A 360 -22.11 -0.29 25.45
CA PHE A 360 -22.28 1.17 25.50
C PHE A 360 -22.90 1.62 26.82
N CYS A 361 -22.19 2.49 27.54
CA CYS A 361 -22.57 2.99 28.87
C CYS A 361 -22.82 4.50 28.86
N GLN A 362 -23.42 5.00 29.94
CA GLN A 362 -23.74 6.43 30.10
C GLN A 362 -22.50 7.34 30.01
N LEU A 363 -21.37 6.93 30.59
CA LEU A 363 -20.14 7.72 30.52
C LEU A 363 -19.68 7.91 29.08
N ALA A 364 -19.65 6.82 28.29
CA ALA A 364 -19.32 6.87 26.88
C ALA A 364 -20.31 7.74 26.09
N TYR A 365 -21.60 7.69 26.43
CA TYR A 365 -22.62 8.54 25.82
C TYR A 365 -22.42 10.03 26.08
N GLU A 366 -22.19 10.43 27.34
CA GLU A 366 -21.98 11.84 27.70
C GLU A 366 -20.75 12.44 27.01
N ASP A 367 -19.70 11.64 26.87
CA ASP A 367 -18.48 12.01 26.15
C ASP A 367 -18.72 12.16 24.63
N PHE A 368 -19.66 11.41 24.09
CA PHE A 368 -19.82 11.25 22.64
C PHE A 368 -20.88 12.16 22.02
N LYS A 369 -21.99 12.40 22.73
CA LYS A 369 -23.17 13.09 22.19
C LYS A 369 -22.89 14.51 21.68
N ASN A 370 -21.85 15.14 22.24
CA ASN A 370 -21.46 16.50 21.87
C ASN A 370 -20.56 16.56 20.64
N SER A 371 -19.97 15.43 20.23
CA SER A 371 -19.07 15.36 19.07
C SER A 371 -19.79 15.66 17.75
N MET A 372 -19.08 16.25 16.80
CA MET A 372 -19.62 16.48 15.46
C MET A 372 -19.85 15.16 14.71
N THR A 373 -19.01 14.15 14.95
CA THR A 373 -19.19 12.79 14.42
C THR A 373 -20.56 12.22 14.80
N TRP A 374 -20.97 12.36 16.07
CA TRP A 374 -22.31 11.97 16.54
C TRP A 374 -23.41 12.76 15.84
N LYS A 375 -23.29 14.10 15.82
CA LYS A 375 -24.32 14.99 15.27
C LYS A 375 -24.51 14.87 13.76
N LYS A 376 -23.45 14.53 13.01
CA LYS A 376 -23.48 14.40 11.54
C LYS A 376 -23.85 13.00 11.08
N ALA A 377 -23.62 11.97 11.89
CA ALA A 377 -23.98 10.60 11.52
C ALA A 377 -25.49 10.46 11.34
N GLU A 378 -25.88 9.76 10.27
CA GLU A 378 -27.28 9.51 9.93
C GLU A 378 -27.78 8.23 10.59
N SER A 379 -26.89 7.28 10.85
CA SER A 379 -27.23 5.95 11.37
C SER A 379 -26.40 5.59 12.59
N LEU A 380 -27.03 4.98 13.58
CA LEU A 380 -26.40 4.51 14.81
C LEU A 380 -26.85 3.07 15.11
N TYR A 381 -25.86 2.20 15.32
CA TYR A 381 -26.06 0.80 15.69
C TYR A 381 -25.32 0.53 16.99
N ILE A 382 -26.01 0.01 18.01
CA ILE A 382 -25.42 -0.34 19.30
C ILE A 382 -25.74 -1.80 19.63
N GLU A 383 -24.70 -2.63 19.68
CA GLU A 383 -24.82 -4.07 19.88
C GLU A 383 -25.26 -4.45 21.30
N TYR A 384 -24.84 -3.68 22.30
CA TYR A 384 -25.32 -3.86 23.66
C TYR A 384 -25.25 -2.55 24.45
N CYS A 385 -26.38 -2.11 24.99
CA CYS A 385 -26.50 -0.85 25.69
C CYS A 385 -27.05 -1.08 27.11
N HIS A 386 -26.28 -0.68 28.12
CA HIS A 386 -26.67 -0.77 29.52
C HIS A 386 -27.47 0.47 29.93
N ILE A 387 -28.75 0.46 29.55
CA ILE A 387 -29.74 1.38 30.10
C ILE A 387 -30.15 0.80 31.44
N ARG A 388 -29.64 1.35 32.55
CA ARG A 388 -29.96 0.86 33.90
C ARG A 388 -31.48 0.87 34.08
N ALA A 389 -32.05 -0.32 34.28
CA ALA A 389 -33.43 -0.47 34.70
C ALA A 389 -33.51 -0.17 36.21
N GLU A 390 -34.21 0.91 36.55
CA GLU A 390 -34.90 1.13 37.82
C GLU A 390 -34.07 0.92 39.12
N SER A 391 -33.47 2.00 39.65
CA SER A 391 -33.67 2.33 41.08
C SER A 391 -33.00 3.61 41.58
N HIS A 392 -31.85 4.10 41.10
CA HIS A 392 -31.24 5.31 41.68
C HIS A 392 -30.93 6.40 40.64
N GLN A 393 -31.36 7.60 40.99
CA GLN A 393 -31.45 8.82 40.19
C GLN A 393 -30.08 9.29 39.67
N ASN A 394 -29.83 9.15 38.36
CA ASN A 394 -29.48 10.25 37.44
C ASN A 394 -29.05 9.71 36.06
N SER A 395 -29.86 10.09 35.05
CA SER A 395 -29.60 10.16 33.60
C SER A 395 -29.04 8.94 32.87
N GLY A 396 -29.89 7.94 32.61
CA GLY A 396 -29.64 7.00 31.50
C GLY A 396 -29.43 7.72 30.15
N ILE A 397 -28.92 6.98 29.16
CA ILE A 397 -28.75 7.46 27.78
C ILE A 397 -30.08 8.07 27.30
N ASP A 398 -30.03 9.31 26.82
CA ASP A 398 -31.22 10.07 26.45
C ASP A 398 -31.82 9.55 25.15
N MET A 399 -32.99 8.90 25.23
CA MET A 399 -33.72 8.41 24.07
C MET A 399 -34.12 9.53 23.09
N ILE A 400 -34.30 10.75 23.60
CA ILE A 400 -34.63 11.92 22.77
C ILE A 400 -33.45 12.26 21.86
N ASP A 401 -32.23 12.18 22.37
CA ASP A 401 -31.02 12.39 21.58
C ASP A 401 -30.84 11.27 20.56
N LEU A 402 -30.97 10.00 20.97
CA LEU A 402 -30.88 8.85 20.06
C LEU A 402 -31.93 8.87 18.94
N SER A 403 -33.10 9.46 19.18
CA SER A 403 -34.14 9.59 18.15
C SER A 403 -33.75 10.51 16.98
N SER A 404 -32.61 11.22 17.08
CA SER A 404 -32.08 12.08 16.01
C SER A 404 -31.56 11.32 14.80
N PHE A 405 -31.15 10.06 14.98
CA PHE A 405 -30.64 9.24 13.88
C PHE A 405 -31.77 8.83 12.93
N LYS A 406 -31.51 8.94 11.63
CA LYS A 406 -32.42 8.46 10.56
C LYS A 406 -32.58 6.94 10.63
N ASN A 407 -31.53 6.23 11.02
CA ASN A 407 -31.59 4.78 11.26
C ASN A 407 -30.98 4.48 12.63
N LEU A 408 -31.78 3.91 13.52
CA LEU A 408 -31.37 3.61 14.89
C LEU A 408 -31.57 2.12 15.16
N GLU A 409 -30.52 1.42 15.57
CA GLU A 409 -30.64 0.05 16.09
C GLU A 409 -29.99 -0.05 17.46
N LEU A 410 -30.77 -0.50 18.45
CA LEU A 410 -30.34 -0.62 19.82
C LEU A 410 -30.67 -2.00 20.36
N ASN A 411 -29.68 -2.65 20.96
CA ASN A 411 -29.86 -3.86 21.76
C ASN A 411 -29.68 -3.52 23.24
N ILE A 412 -30.73 -3.68 24.05
CA ILE A 412 -30.75 -3.27 25.46
C ILE A 412 -31.22 -4.40 26.36
N ALA A 413 -30.85 -4.33 27.64
CA ALA A 413 -31.30 -5.31 28.63
C ALA A 413 -32.83 -5.24 28.83
N GLY A 414 -33.38 -4.03 28.96
CA GLY A 414 -34.78 -3.75 29.21
C GLY A 414 -35.15 -2.36 28.71
N ILE A 415 -36.40 -2.16 28.28
CA ILE A 415 -36.95 -0.83 28.02
C ILE A 415 -38.20 -0.61 28.86
N SER A 416 -38.25 0.53 29.55
CA SER A 416 -39.47 0.92 30.25
C SER A 416 -40.53 1.34 29.25
N ALA A 417 -41.81 1.24 29.62
CA ALA A 417 -42.88 1.71 28.74
C ALA A 417 -42.78 3.22 28.46
N LYS A 418 -42.27 3.99 29.42
CA LYS A 418 -42.07 5.44 29.30
C LYS A 418 -40.99 5.77 28.28
N ASP A 419 -39.83 5.10 28.35
CA ASP A 419 -38.72 5.35 27.41
C ASP A 419 -39.09 4.93 25.98
N ALA A 420 -39.78 3.80 25.84
CA ALA A 420 -40.31 3.36 24.56
C ALA A 420 -41.27 4.39 23.96
N TRP A 421 -42.18 4.92 24.78
CA TRP A 421 -43.12 5.94 24.33
C TRP A 421 -42.44 7.26 23.98
N GLU A 422 -41.49 7.74 24.79
CA GLU A 422 -40.75 8.97 24.48
C GLU A 422 -39.96 8.83 23.17
N LEU A 423 -39.31 7.69 22.92
CA LEU A 423 -38.67 7.42 21.63
C LEU A 423 -39.68 7.52 20.47
N ILE A 424 -40.80 6.80 20.55
CA ILE A 424 -41.85 6.81 19.51
C ILE A 424 -42.37 8.24 19.28
N LYS A 425 -42.66 8.96 20.36
CA LYS A 425 -43.22 10.30 20.33
C LYS A 425 -42.26 11.29 19.69
N VAL A 426 -40.97 11.26 20.04
CA VAL A 426 -39.99 12.17 19.44
C VAL A 426 -39.75 11.81 17.98
N TYR A 427 -39.60 10.52 17.66
CA TYR A 427 -39.43 10.07 16.28
C TYR A 427 -40.62 10.43 15.37
N ARG A 428 -41.83 10.46 15.95
CA ARG A 428 -43.05 10.94 15.29
C ARG A 428 -43.03 12.44 14.99
N ILE A 429 -42.43 13.26 15.86
CA ILE A 429 -42.45 14.73 15.72
C ILE A 429 -41.29 15.20 14.83
N ARG A 430 -40.17 14.47 14.81
CA ARG A 430 -39.03 14.76 13.93
C ARG A 430 -39.38 14.51 12.47
N GLN A 431 -38.91 15.40 11.59
CA GLN A 431 -39.10 15.31 10.13
C GLN A 431 -38.09 14.34 9.50
N HIS A 432 -38.19 13.06 9.86
CA HIS A 432 -37.39 12.02 9.25
C HIS A 432 -37.85 11.72 7.82
N PRO A 433 -36.93 11.47 6.87
CA PRO A 433 -37.31 11.12 5.50
C PRO A 433 -38.00 9.75 5.42
N ARG A 434 -38.69 9.49 4.32
CA ARG A 434 -39.23 8.16 3.99
C ARG A 434 -38.12 7.11 4.04
N GLY A 435 -38.39 5.96 4.66
CA GLY A 435 -37.44 4.86 4.84
C GLY A 435 -36.61 4.94 6.13
N SER A 436 -36.64 6.06 6.85
CA SER A 436 -36.05 6.15 8.18
C SER A 436 -36.72 5.17 9.15
N CYS A 437 -35.92 4.62 10.06
CA CYS A 437 -36.39 3.58 10.96
C CYS A 437 -35.66 3.56 12.31
N PHE A 438 -36.32 3.00 13.32
CA PHE A 438 -35.68 2.59 14.56
C PHE A 438 -36.06 1.16 14.90
N ILE A 439 -35.14 0.43 15.53
CA ILE A 439 -35.36 -0.89 16.11
C ILE A 439 -34.71 -0.91 17.49
N VAL A 440 -35.51 -1.25 18.50
CA VAL A 440 -35.03 -1.43 19.86
C VAL A 440 -35.31 -2.86 20.30
N LYS A 441 -34.28 -3.68 20.31
CA LYS A 441 -34.33 -5.08 20.76
C LYS A 441 -34.05 -5.12 22.27
N SER A 442 -34.90 -5.83 22.99
CA SER A 442 -34.82 -5.98 24.44
C SER A 442 -34.62 -7.45 24.81
N ARG A 443 -33.69 -7.72 25.74
CA ARG A 443 -33.54 -9.06 26.33
C ARG A 443 -34.76 -9.42 27.19
N SER A 444 -35.33 -8.42 27.85
CA SER A 444 -36.56 -8.54 28.63
C SER A 444 -37.82 -8.46 27.77
N ARG A 445 -38.93 -8.98 28.30
CA ARG A 445 -40.23 -8.89 27.64
C ARG A 445 -40.71 -7.44 27.60
N ILE A 446 -41.14 -6.99 26.44
CA ILE A 446 -41.74 -5.66 26.26
C ILE A 446 -43.22 -5.72 26.63
N HIS A 447 -43.62 -4.89 27.59
CA HIS A 447 -44.99 -4.83 28.09
C HIS A 447 -45.87 -3.95 27.19
N CYS A 448 -46.30 -4.50 26.05
CA CYS A 448 -47.13 -3.80 25.05
C CYS A 448 -48.30 -3.01 25.68
N LYS A 449 -49.12 -3.63 26.56
CA LYS A 449 -50.26 -2.95 27.21
C LYS A 449 -49.85 -1.67 27.97
N ARG A 450 -48.69 -1.66 28.63
CA ARG A 450 -48.18 -0.48 29.36
C ARG A 450 -47.76 0.64 28.41
N ILE A 451 -47.21 0.30 27.25
CA ILE A 451 -46.86 1.28 26.21
C ILE A 451 -48.12 1.87 25.60
N LEU A 452 -49.09 1.03 25.24
CA LEU A 452 -50.36 1.47 24.63
C LEU A 452 -51.13 2.43 25.55
N ALA A 453 -51.09 2.21 26.87
CA ALA A 453 -51.70 3.10 27.85
C ALA A 453 -51.10 4.52 27.86
N LEU A 454 -49.91 4.72 27.29
CA LEU A 454 -49.25 6.03 27.20
C LEU A 454 -49.54 6.76 25.88
N PHE A 455 -50.17 6.10 24.91
CA PHE A 455 -50.46 6.72 23.63
C PHE A 455 -51.44 7.88 23.77
N ASN A 456 -51.11 9.00 23.17
CA ASN A 456 -51.98 10.17 23.09
C ASN A 456 -52.90 10.17 21.84
N VAL A 457 -53.06 9.01 21.22
CA VAL A 457 -53.92 8.79 20.05
C VAL A 457 -54.83 7.60 20.31
N LYS A 458 -55.95 7.52 19.59
CA LYS A 458 -56.82 6.34 19.66
C LYS A 458 -56.02 5.10 19.25
N ILE A 459 -55.93 4.13 20.16
CA ILE A 459 -55.29 2.85 19.92
C ILE A 459 -56.05 2.14 18.80
N ASN A 460 -55.36 1.79 17.72
CA ASN A 460 -55.93 1.11 16.56
C ASN A 460 -54.93 0.10 16.01
N ASN A 461 -55.18 -1.19 16.24
CA ASN A 461 -54.30 -2.25 15.77
C ASN A 461 -54.47 -2.47 14.27
N GLN A 462 -53.47 -2.10 13.48
CA GLN A 462 -53.47 -2.17 12.02
C GLN A 462 -52.37 -3.11 11.53
N PRO A 463 -52.56 -4.44 11.63
CA PRO A 463 -51.52 -5.41 11.33
C PRO A 463 -51.10 -5.35 9.86
N ILE A 464 -49.81 -5.54 9.60
CA ILE A 464 -49.28 -5.68 8.25
C ILE A 464 -49.29 -7.17 7.86
N PRO A 465 -49.85 -7.55 6.69
CA PRO A 465 -49.89 -8.95 6.27
C PRO A 465 -48.51 -9.60 6.29
N ASN A 466 -48.42 -10.81 6.84
CA ASN A 466 -47.21 -11.63 6.96
C ASN A 466 -46.09 -11.07 7.85
N ILE A 467 -46.34 -10.02 8.63
CA ILE A 467 -45.39 -9.51 9.63
C ILE A 467 -45.97 -9.73 11.03
N PRO A 468 -45.42 -10.69 11.82
CA PRO A 468 -46.00 -11.03 13.11
C PRO A 468 -45.64 -9.99 14.18
N ALA A 469 -46.61 -9.16 14.58
CA ALA A 469 -46.48 -8.20 15.68
C ALA A 469 -47.57 -8.42 16.75
N VAL A 470 -47.27 -8.05 17.99
CA VAL A 470 -48.29 -8.04 19.07
C VAL A 470 -49.27 -6.89 18.85
N HIS A 471 -48.76 -5.76 18.37
CA HIS A 471 -49.55 -4.59 18.03
C HIS A 471 -48.86 -3.77 16.94
N THR A 472 -49.64 -3.25 16.00
CA THR A 472 -49.17 -2.31 14.99
C THR A 472 -50.00 -1.04 15.05
N GLN A 473 -49.35 0.10 15.24
CA GLN A 473 -50.01 1.40 15.32
C GLN A 473 -49.42 2.33 14.26
N GLN A 474 -50.29 3.02 13.53
CA GLN A 474 -49.89 4.08 12.60
C GLN A 474 -50.06 5.46 13.24
N PHE A 475 -49.05 6.31 13.09
CA PHE A 475 -49.02 7.68 13.56
C PHE A 475 -48.82 8.62 12.38
N ARG A 476 -49.77 9.54 12.16
CA ARG A 476 -49.60 10.58 11.14
C ARG A 476 -48.40 11.47 11.46
N GLN A 477 -47.59 11.72 10.45
CA GLN A 477 -46.47 12.64 10.47
C GLN A 477 -46.92 14.07 10.16
N TYR A 478 -46.00 15.02 10.29
CA TYR A 478 -46.25 16.41 9.87
C TYR A 478 -46.47 16.51 8.35
N ASP A 479 -45.63 15.83 7.56
CA ASP A 479 -45.92 15.60 6.14
C ASP A 479 -47.05 14.58 6.03
N LYS A 480 -48.21 15.02 5.53
CA LYS A 480 -49.41 14.20 5.39
C LYS A 480 -49.25 13.01 4.43
N ARG A 481 -48.19 13.01 3.61
CA ARG A 481 -47.84 11.90 2.71
C ARG A 481 -47.10 10.78 3.44
N LEU A 482 -46.64 11.03 4.66
CA LEU A 482 -45.87 10.09 5.47
C LEU A 482 -46.63 9.64 6.71
N VAL A 483 -46.30 8.44 7.17
CA VAL A 483 -46.83 7.83 8.38
C VAL A 483 -45.71 7.09 9.10
N LEU A 484 -45.59 7.27 10.41
CA LEU A 484 -44.75 6.41 11.25
C LEU A 484 -45.58 5.19 11.62
N VAL A 485 -45.16 4.03 11.18
CA VAL A 485 -45.78 2.76 11.56
C VAL A 485 -44.91 2.11 12.62
N VAL A 486 -45.47 1.92 13.81
CA VAL A 486 -44.78 1.31 14.95
C VAL A 486 -45.33 -0.09 15.16
N MET A 487 -44.43 -1.07 15.26
CA MET A 487 -44.75 -2.44 15.60
C MET A 487 -44.10 -2.80 16.93
N ILE A 488 -44.93 -3.36 17.82
CA ILE A 488 -44.51 -3.82 19.13
C ILE A 488 -44.52 -5.34 19.08
N HIS A 489 -43.36 -5.94 19.30
CA HIS A 489 -43.18 -7.38 19.43
C HIS A 489 -42.90 -7.74 20.89
N GLN A 490 -42.81 -9.03 21.19
CA GLN A 490 -42.54 -9.48 22.56
C GLN A 490 -41.15 -9.06 23.06
N LYS A 491 -40.16 -8.94 22.17
CA LYS A 491 -38.75 -8.66 22.49
C LYS A 491 -38.13 -7.52 21.69
N HIS A 492 -38.89 -6.81 20.86
CA HIS A 492 -38.40 -5.61 20.20
C HIS A 492 -39.54 -4.67 19.86
N ILE A 493 -39.22 -3.40 19.66
CA ILE A 493 -40.12 -2.40 19.09
C ILE A 493 -39.41 -1.87 17.87
N GLU A 494 -40.14 -1.73 16.77
CA GLU A 494 -39.64 -1.09 15.57
C GLU A 494 -40.60 -0.03 15.07
N GLY A 495 -40.06 0.98 14.42
CA GLY A 495 -40.84 2.04 13.80
C GLY A 495 -40.23 2.43 12.47
N ILE A 496 -41.05 2.61 11.45
CA ILE A 496 -40.62 2.93 10.09
C ILE A 496 -41.46 4.08 9.54
N ILE A 497 -40.80 5.06 8.91
CA ILE A 497 -41.45 6.14 8.18
C ILE A 497 -41.79 5.67 6.77
N CYS A 498 -43.08 5.46 6.52
CA CYS A 498 -43.59 4.98 5.24
C CYS A 498 -44.36 6.07 4.50
N GLY A 499 -44.47 5.93 3.18
CA GLY A 499 -45.50 6.62 2.41
C GLY A 499 -46.87 6.03 2.74
N VAL A 500 -47.90 6.88 2.90
CA VAL A 500 -49.27 6.45 3.25
C VAL A 500 -49.81 5.39 2.28
N ASP A 501 -49.49 5.49 0.99
CA ASP A 501 -49.96 4.58 -0.06
C ASP A 501 -49.00 3.41 -0.36
N SER A 502 -47.89 3.30 0.38
CA SER A 502 -46.83 2.31 0.09
C SER A 502 -46.21 1.70 1.34
N ILE A 503 -47.03 1.57 2.39
CA ILE A 503 -46.62 1.02 3.69
C ILE A 503 -46.00 -0.37 3.52
N LYS A 504 -46.65 -1.25 2.76
CA LYS A 504 -46.20 -2.64 2.61
C LYS A 504 -44.83 -2.72 1.92
N GLU A 505 -44.64 -1.95 0.85
CA GLU A 505 -43.41 -1.91 0.07
C GLU A 505 -42.27 -1.33 0.91
N ASP A 506 -42.52 -0.24 1.65
CA ASP A 506 -41.52 0.40 2.51
C ASP A 506 -41.07 -0.52 3.64
N PHE A 507 -41.99 -1.27 4.25
CA PHE A 507 -41.65 -2.28 5.25
C PHE A 507 -40.77 -3.39 4.69
N GLN A 508 -41.14 -3.92 3.52
CA GLN A 508 -40.35 -4.99 2.88
C GLN A 508 -38.95 -4.49 2.49
N ALA A 509 -38.83 -3.26 2.02
CA ALA A 509 -37.55 -2.64 1.68
C ALA A 509 -36.66 -2.45 2.93
N ALA A 510 -37.22 -1.94 4.02
CA ALA A 510 -36.49 -1.76 5.27
C ALA A 510 -36.00 -3.09 5.86
N MET A 511 -36.86 -4.11 5.86
CA MET A 511 -36.54 -5.47 6.30
C MET A 511 -35.48 -6.15 5.42
N GLY A 512 -35.44 -5.85 4.11
CA GLY A 512 -34.52 -6.45 3.15
C GLY A 512 -33.17 -5.74 3.00
N GLY A 513 -33.11 -4.42 3.24
CA GLY A 513 -31.93 -3.60 2.90
C GLY A 513 -31.08 -3.15 4.09
N VAL A 514 -31.69 -2.84 5.23
CA VAL A 514 -31.00 -2.21 6.38
C VAL A 514 -30.66 -3.23 7.47
N PHE A 515 -31.52 -4.24 7.68
CA PHE A 515 -31.41 -5.16 8.82
C PHE A 515 -31.17 -6.64 8.43
N SER A 516 -31.19 -6.97 7.14
CA SER A 516 -31.12 -8.38 6.66
C SER A 516 -29.70 -8.96 6.59
N LYS A 517 -28.65 -8.15 6.75
CA LYS A 517 -27.28 -8.67 6.80
C LYS A 517 -27.07 -9.35 8.13
N LYS A 518 -27.41 -10.65 8.17
CA LYS A 518 -27.06 -11.59 9.23
C LYS A 518 -25.65 -11.27 9.74
N SER A 519 -25.55 -10.76 10.95
CA SER A 519 -24.38 -10.89 11.79
C SER A 519 -24.21 -12.39 12.05
N ASN A 520 -23.36 -13.03 11.23
CA ASN A 520 -22.79 -14.34 11.56
C ASN A 520 -21.69 -14.15 12.58
#